data_AF-A0A7Z7I1X6-F1
#
_entry.id   AF-A0A7Z7I1X6-F1
#
_cell.length_a   1.000
_cell.length_b   1.000
_cell.length_c   1.000
_cell.angle_alpha   90.00
_cell.angle_beta   90.00
_cell.angle_gamma   90.00
#
_symmetry.space_group_name_H-M   'P 1'
#
loop_
_entity.id
_entity.type
_entity.pdbx_description
1 polymer ?
#
loop_
_entity_poly.entity_id
_entity_poly.type
_entity_poly.pdbx_seq_one_letter_code
_entity_poly.pdbx_strand_id
1 'polypeptide(L)'
;MRAAASAAGLAEAAIDWVVSNGNGERYASWEALLARARYYRTRRERLIVHYPALSVGEIGAASGPLALLMSAHGFARGYRAGSIAMIELASEGAGRAACVVRAARRRDGS
;
A
#
# COMPACT_ATOMS: atom_id res chain seq x y z
N MET A 1 -4.15 4.79 7.44
CA MET A 1 -4.42 3.34 7.34
C MET A 1 -5.78 2.97 7.93
N ARG A 2 -5.99 3.08 9.25
CA ARG A 2 -7.27 2.72 9.90
C ARG A 2 -8.50 3.37 9.26
N ALA A 3 -8.44 4.67 9.01
CA ALA A 3 -9.54 5.39 8.35
C ALA A 3 -9.85 4.83 6.95
N ALA A 4 -8.83 4.52 6.16
CA ALA A 4 -8.99 3.95 4.82
C ALA A 4 -9.62 2.54 4.85
N ALA A 5 -9.15 1.68 5.77
CA ALA A 5 -9.73 0.34 5.93
C ALA A 5 -11.18 0.39 6.46
N SER A 6 -11.46 1.30 7.42
CA SER A 6 -12.81 1.52 7.93
C SER A 6 -13.75 2.03 6.84
N ALA A 7 -13.31 2.98 6.00
CA ALA A 7 -14.10 3.49 4.88
C ALA A 7 -14.38 2.40 3.83
N ALA A 8 -13.47 1.44 3.68
CA ALA A 8 -13.66 0.28 2.81
C ALA A 8 -14.43 -0.88 3.46
N GLY A 9 -14.80 -0.79 4.74
CA GLY A 9 -15.45 -1.88 5.49
C GLY A 9 -14.57 -3.13 5.64
N LEU A 10 -13.25 -2.96 5.65
CA LEU A 10 -12.28 -4.06 5.69
C LEU A 10 -11.54 -4.12 7.02
N ALA A 11 -11.32 -5.33 7.50
CA ALA A 11 -10.40 -5.59 8.60
C ALA A 11 -8.95 -5.45 8.11
N GLU A 12 -8.03 -5.11 9.01
CA GLU A 12 -6.59 -5.08 8.70
C GLU A 12 -6.05 -6.44 8.25
N ALA A 13 -6.60 -7.53 8.77
CA ALA A 13 -6.29 -8.90 8.38
C ALA A 13 -6.58 -9.18 6.89
N ALA A 14 -7.51 -8.43 6.27
CA ALA A 14 -7.87 -8.61 4.87
C ALA A 14 -6.90 -7.92 3.90
N ILE A 15 -5.90 -7.18 4.40
CA ILE A 15 -4.89 -6.53 3.57
C ILE A 15 -3.82 -7.57 3.23
N ASP A 16 -3.68 -7.86 1.93
CA ASP A 16 -2.78 -8.88 1.42
C ASP A 16 -1.34 -8.35 1.29
N TRP A 17 -1.19 -7.09 0.89
CA TRP A 17 0.12 -6.45 0.65
C TRP A 17 0.03 -4.92 0.71
N VAL A 18 1.21 -4.29 0.79
CA VAL A 18 1.36 -2.84 0.95
C VAL A 18 2.23 -2.25 -0.16
N VAL A 19 1.89 -1.04 -0.61
CA VAL A 19 2.77 -0.20 -1.43
C VAL A 19 3.07 1.07 -0.66
N SER A 20 4.35 1.44 -0.60
CA SER A 20 4.81 2.59 0.16
C SER A 20 5.77 3.44 -0.65
N ASN A 21 5.65 4.76 -0.56
CA ASN A 21 6.59 5.68 -1.20
C ASN A 21 7.88 5.93 -0.39
N GLY A 22 8.19 5.09 0.60
CA GLY A 22 9.44 5.19 1.35
C GLY A 22 10.66 5.09 0.43
N ASN A 23 11.54 6.09 0.49
CA ASN A 23 12.76 6.23 -0.30
C ASN A 23 14.03 5.76 0.43
N GLY A 24 13.88 5.21 1.65
CA GLY A 24 15.01 4.78 2.49
C GLY A 24 15.54 5.86 3.45
N GLU A 25 14.93 7.06 3.47
CA GLU A 25 15.24 8.07 4.50
C GLU A 25 14.98 7.50 5.90
N ARG A 26 15.92 7.73 6.81
CA ARG A 26 16.01 7.04 8.09
C ARG A 26 14.85 7.41 9.01
N TYR A 27 14.50 8.69 9.10
CA TYR A 27 13.46 9.15 10.00
C TYR A 27 12.06 8.70 9.53
N ALA A 28 11.75 8.91 8.25
CA ALA A 28 10.52 8.47 7.61
C ALA A 28 10.35 6.95 7.64
N SER A 29 11.45 6.18 7.50
CA SER A 29 11.40 4.72 7.64
C SER A 29 11.11 4.27 9.07
N TRP A 30 11.65 4.95 10.09
CA TRP A 30 11.30 4.68 11.49
C TRP A 30 9.84 4.99 11.80
N GLU A 31 9.33 6.14 11.36
CA GLU A 31 7.92 6.48 11.53
C GLU A 31 7.01 5.46 10.85
N ALA A 32 7.32 5.08 9.61
CA ALA A 32 6.56 4.08 8.86
C ALA A 32 6.60 2.72 9.58
N LEU A 33 7.76 2.31 10.10
CA LEU A 33 7.91 1.06 10.85
C LEU A 33 7.03 1.06 12.11
N LEU A 34 7.08 2.13 12.91
CA LEU A 34 6.26 2.27 14.12
C LEU A 34 4.77 2.32 13.80
N ALA A 35 4.38 3.08 12.78
CA ALA A 35 2.99 3.18 12.33
C ALA A 35 2.45 1.82 11.89
N ARG A 36 3.25 1.05 11.13
CA ARG A 36 2.90 -0.30 10.70
C ARG A 36 2.81 -1.28 11.85
N ALA A 37 3.78 -1.29 12.77
CA ALA A 37 3.74 -2.16 13.94
C ALA A 37 2.48 -1.91 14.81
N ARG A 38 2.03 -0.65 14.88
CA ARG A 38 0.80 -0.30 15.63
C ARG A 38 -0.48 -0.71 14.91
N TYR A 39 -0.48 -0.68 13.58
CA TYR A 39 -1.66 -0.95 12.76
C TYR A 39 -1.80 -2.43 12.39
N TYR A 40 -0.75 -3.04 11.85
CA TYR A 40 -0.73 -4.43 11.40
C TYR A 40 -0.45 -5.39 12.56
N ARG A 41 -1.51 -5.75 13.31
CA ARG A 41 -1.39 -6.59 14.50
C ARG A 41 -1.73 -8.06 14.26
N THR A 42 -2.39 -8.37 13.16
CA THR A 42 -2.76 -9.74 12.83
C THR A 42 -1.50 -10.56 12.56
N ARG A 43 -1.33 -11.67 13.30
CA ARG A 43 -0.23 -12.62 13.11
C ARG A 43 -0.29 -13.18 11.70
N ARG A 44 0.81 -13.03 10.96
CA ARG A 44 0.99 -13.49 9.58
C ARG A 44 2.47 -13.85 9.40
N GLU A 45 2.76 -14.84 8.56
CA GLU A 45 4.15 -15.25 8.29
C GLU A 45 4.93 -14.10 7.62
N ARG A 46 4.28 -13.37 6.72
CA ARG A 46 4.88 -12.24 6.01
C ARG A 46 3.82 -11.22 5.60
N LEU A 47 4.15 -9.93 5.71
CA LEU A 47 3.44 -8.85 5.02
C LEU A 47 4.38 -8.29 3.95
N ILE A 48 4.01 -8.43 2.68
CA ILE A 48 4.82 -7.93 1.59
C ILE A 48 4.63 -6.42 1.48
N VAL A 49 5.73 -5.67 1.53
CA VAL A 49 5.75 -4.22 1.29
C VAL A 49 6.57 -3.92 0.05
N HIS A 50 5.98 -3.18 -0.88
CA HIS A 50 6.66 -2.71 -2.09
C HIS A 50 7.09 -1.25 -1.93
N TYR A 51 8.32 -0.96 -2.33
CA TYR A 51 8.89 0.37 -2.35
C TYR A 51 9.26 0.75 -3.78
N PRO A 52 8.33 1.36 -4.55
CA PRO A 52 8.59 1.74 -5.93
C PRO A 52 9.80 2.66 -6.07
N ALA A 53 10.07 3.47 -5.04
CA ALA A 53 11.21 4.37 -5.00
C ALA A 53 12.57 3.66 -5.12
N LEU A 54 12.66 2.36 -4.79
CA LEU A 54 13.88 1.58 -5.01
C LEU A 54 14.18 1.32 -6.49
N SER A 55 13.20 1.47 -7.38
CA SER A 55 13.36 1.24 -8.83
C SER A 55 13.38 2.55 -9.63
N VAL A 56 12.56 3.53 -9.25
CA VAL A 56 12.39 4.78 -10.03
C VAL A 56 12.83 6.04 -9.28
N GLY A 57 13.36 5.89 -8.06
CA GLY A 57 13.65 7.01 -7.18
C GLY A 57 12.40 7.67 -6.59
N GLU A 58 12.61 8.78 -5.89
CA GLU A 58 11.53 9.58 -5.36
C GLU A 58 10.99 10.54 -6.43
N ILE A 59 9.70 10.45 -6.72
CA ILE A 59 9.03 11.22 -7.77
C ILE A 59 7.97 12.17 -7.22
N GLY A 60 8.02 12.47 -5.92
CA GLY A 60 7.14 13.40 -5.22
C GLY A 60 5.65 13.07 -5.43
N ALA A 61 4.90 14.03 -5.95
CA ALA A 61 3.45 13.91 -6.17
C ALA A 61 3.04 12.72 -7.05
N ALA A 62 3.91 12.25 -7.94
CA ALA A 62 3.63 11.09 -8.80
C ALA A 62 3.71 9.75 -8.05
N SER A 63 4.19 9.74 -6.80
CA SER A 63 4.33 8.51 -6.00
C SER A 63 2.99 7.83 -5.73
N GLY A 64 1.93 8.62 -5.50
CA GLY A 64 0.57 8.10 -5.28
C GLY A 64 -0.02 7.45 -6.53
N PRO A 65 -0.09 8.16 -7.67
CA PRO A 65 -0.51 7.58 -8.95
C PRO A 65 0.32 6.34 -9.36
N LEU A 66 1.64 6.36 -9.15
CA LEU A 66 2.49 5.21 -9.42
C LEU A 66 2.12 4.02 -8.52
N ALA A 67 1.93 4.24 -7.23
CA ALA A 67 1.52 3.18 -6.30
C ALA A 67 0.17 2.56 -6.73
N LEU A 68 -0.78 3.39 -7.15
CA LEU A 68 -2.07 2.95 -7.68
C LEU A 68 -1.93 2.13 -8.96
N LEU A 69 -1.12 2.59 -9.92
CA LEU A 69 -0.83 1.88 -11.17
C LEU A 69 -0.16 0.53 -10.90
N MET A 70 0.80 0.48 -9.99
CA MET A 70 1.44 -0.77 -9.56
C MET A 70 0.44 -1.71 -8.88
N SER A 71 -0.51 -1.16 -8.12
CA SER A 71 -1.63 -1.93 -7.57
C SER A 71 -2.49 -2.55 -8.66
N ALA A 72 -2.98 -1.74 -9.58
CA ALA A 72 -3.78 -2.20 -10.71
C ALA A 72 -3.03 -3.21 -11.59
N HIS A 73 -1.75 -2.96 -11.89
CA HIS A 73 -0.91 -3.86 -12.68
C HIS A 73 -0.71 -5.21 -11.99
N GLY A 74 -0.51 -5.19 -10.67
CA GLY A 74 -0.39 -6.38 -9.82
C GLY A 74 -1.62 -7.26 -9.87
N PHE A 75 -2.80 -6.65 -9.77
CA PHE A 75 -4.06 -7.36 -9.89
C PHE A 75 -4.27 -7.89 -11.31
N ALA A 76 -4.00 -7.08 -12.34
CA ALA A 76 -4.27 -7.44 -13.73
C ALA A 76 -3.44 -8.63 -14.23
N ARG A 77 -2.19 -8.75 -13.77
CA ARG A 77 -1.25 -9.79 -14.20
C ARG A 77 -1.15 -10.98 -13.25
N GLY A 78 -1.85 -10.95 -12.11
CA GLY A 78 -1.92 -12.07 -11.18
C GLY A 78 -0.60 -12.43 -10.49
N TYR A 79 0.46 -11.61 -10.63
CA TYR A 79 1.74 -11.87 -9.97
C TYR A 79 1.74 -11.52 -8.47
N ARG A 80 0.64 -10.92 -7.96
CA ARG A 80 0.45 -10.68 -6.54
C ARG A 80 -0.69 -11.53 -6.02
N ALA A 81 -0.38 -12.38 -5.04
CA ALA A 81 -1.41 -13.10 -4.30
C ALA A 81 -2.26 -12.10 -3.53
N GLY A 82 -3.58 -12.27 -3.60
CA GLY A 82 -4.54 -11.42 -2.92
C GLY A 82 -5.17 -10.34 -3.80
N SER A 83 -6.31 -9.84 -3.34
CA SER A 83 -7.14 -8.89 -4.08
C SER A 83 -7.21 -7.51 -3.43
N ILE A 84 -6.55 -7.31 -2.28
CA ILE A 84 -6.65 -6.09 -1.47
C ILE A 84 -5.25 -5.56 -1.14
N ALA A 85 -4.94 -4.36 -1.61
CA ALA A 85 -3.69 -3.65 -1.32
C ALA A 85 -3.95 -2.44 -0.42
N MET A 86 -3.03 -2.16 0.50
CA MET A 86 -2.93 -0.85 1.15
C MET A 86 -1.84 -0.02 0.48
N ILE A 87 -2.17 1.20 0.07
CA ILE A 87 -1.20 2.21 -0.33
C ILE A 87 -0.96 3.13 0.86
N GLU A 88 0.30 3.35 1.19
CA GLU A 88 0.76 4.24 2.26
C GLU A 88 1.67 5.32 1.67
N LEU A 89 1.30 6.58 1.85
CA LEU A 89 2.06 7.71 1.33
C LEU A 89 2.43 8.66 2.46
N ALA A 90 3.66 9.13 2.45
CA ALA A 90 4.16 10.19 3.31
C ALA A 90 4.77 11.30 2.44
N SER A 91 4.61 12.55 2.88
CA SER A 91 5.38 13.69 2.36
C SER A 91 6.57 13.99 3.28
N GLU A 92 7.52 14.81 2.82
CA GLU A 92 8.57 15.40 3.68
C GLU A 92 8.00 16.15 4.89
N GLY A 93 6.85 16.82 4.73
CA GLY A 93 6.09 17.41 5.84
C GLY A 93 5.29 16.38 6.63
N ALA A 94 4.38 16.85 7.50
CA ALA A 94 3.53 15.98 8.32
C ALA A 94 2.42 15.23 7.56
N GLY A 95 2.32 15.42 6.24
CA GLY A 95 1.28 14.81 5.40
C GLY A 95 1.39 13.30 5.34
N ARG A 96 0.33 12.59 5.70
CA ARG A 96 0.22 11.13 5.61
C ARG A 96 -1.09 10.77 4.93
N ALA A 97 -1.03 9.93 3.91
CA ALA A 97 -2.21 9.43 3.21
C ALA A 97 -2.21 7.90 3.19
N ALA A 98 -3.41 7.32 3.15
CA ALA A 98 -3.58 5.90 2.97
C ALA A 98 -4.80 5.62 2.11
N CYS A 99 -4.70 4.61 1.25
CA CYS A 99 -5.78 4.19 0.35
C CYS A 99 -5.85 2.67 0.33
N VAL A 100 -7.06 2.12 0.30
CA VAL A 100 -7.25 0.69 0.05
C VAL A 100 -7.70 0.52 -1.40
N VAL A 101 -6.98 -0.34 -2.13
CA VAL A 101 -7.30 -0.67 -3.52
C VAL A 101 -7.67 -2.15 -3.59
N ARG A 102 -8.79 -2.45 -4.24
CA ARG A 102 -9.24 -3.83 -4.47
C ARG A 102 -9.22 -4.14 -5.96
N ALA A 103 -8.83 -5.37 -6.32
CA ALA A 103 -9.00 -5.87 -7.67
C ALA A 103 -10.48 -5.77 -8.08
N ALA A 104 -10.75 -5.12 -9.20
CA ALA A 104 -12.09 -5.16 -9.79
C ALA A 104 -12.40 -6.62 -10.16
N ARG A 105 -13.60 -7.10 -9.81
CA ARG A 105 -14.11 -8.32 -10.43
C ARG A 105 -14.13 -8.07 -11.94
N ARG A 106 -13.46 -8.93 -12.71
CA ARG A 106 -13.71 -8.98 -14.15
C ARG A 106 -15.21 -9.26 -14.30
N ARG A 107 -15.91 -8.39 -15.02
CA ARG A 107 -17.23 -8.75 -15.53
C ARG A 107 -16.95 -9.71 -16.67
N ASP A 108 -16.95 -10.99 -16.34
CA ASP A 108 -16.83 -12.03 -17.36
C ASP A 108 -18.11 -12.02 -18.19
N GLY A 109 -17.99 -11.68 -19.48
CA GLY A 109 -18.90 -12.05 -20.57
C GLY A 109 -20.28 -11.40 -20.63
N SER A 110 -20.49 -10.58 -21.66
CA SER A 110 -21.67 -10.66 -22.53
C SER A 110 -21.27 -11.29 -23.84
#